data_AF-A0A2U1KIB8-F1
#
_entry.id   AF-A0A2U1KIB8-F1
#
_cell.length_a   1.000
_cell.length_b   1.000
_cell.length_c   1.000
_cell.angle_alpha   90.00
_cell.angle_beta   90.00
_cell.angle_gamma   90.00
#
_symmetry.space_group_name_H-M   'P 1'
#
loop_
_entity.id
_entity.type
_entity.pdbx_description
1 polymer ?
#
loop_
_entity_poly.entity_id
_entity_poly.type
_entity_poly.pdbx_seq_one_letter_code
_entity_poly.pdbx_strand_id
1 'polypeptide(L)' 'MVEDDQKFSFKVGGTVSFPPLKAAKRVVLVRHGQSTWNAEGRIQGSSNFSILTNKGEAQAETSRQMLIDDSFDICFSR' A
#
# COMPACT_ATOMS: atom_id res chain seq x y z
N MET A 1 -3.44 -49.10 -9.91
CA MET A 1 -3.42 -47.95 -9.00
C MET A 1 -2.37 -47.00 -9.56
N VAL A 2 -2.75 -46.20 -10.55
CA VAL A 2 -1.91 -45.18 -11.16
C VAL A 2 -2.63 -43.89 -10.82
N GLU A 3 -2.04 -43.11 -9.91
CA GLU A 3 -2.66 -41.89 -9.41
C GLU A 3 -2.50 -40.76 -10.43
N ASP A 4 -3.60 -40.06 -10.62
CA ASP A 4 -3.87 -38.96 -11.55
C ASP A 4 -2.83 -37.83 -11.48
N ASP A 5 -2.16 -37.56 -12.61
CA ASP A 5 -1.46 -36.30 -12.86
C ASP A 5 -2.49 -35.18 -13.08
N GLN A 6 -3.01 -34.62 -11.99
CA GLN A 6 -3.95 -33.51 -12.04
C GLN A 6 -3.22 -32.22 -12.46
N LYS A 7 -3.19 -31.99 -13.78
CA LYS A 7 -2.71 -30.76 -14.41
C LYS A 7 -3.55 -29.57 -13.94
N PHE A 8 -3.04 -28.80 -12.97
CA PHE A 8 -3.66 -27.56 -12.53
C PHE A 8 -3.62 -26.52 -13.67
N SER A 9 -4.75 -26.37 -14.36
CA SER A 9 -4.96 -25.28 -15.31
C SER A 9 -5.30 -24.01 -14.54
N PHE A 10 -4.37 -23.06 -14.50
CA PHE A 10 -4.69 -21.69 -14.11
C PHE A 10 -5.62 -21.10 -15.17
N LYS A 11 -6.93 -21.12 -14.91
CA LYS A 11 -7.87 -20.26 -15.64
C LYS A 11 -7.61 -18.83 -15.18
N VAL A 12 -6.96 -18.03 -16.02
CA VAL A 12 -6.99 -16.57 -15.89
C VAL A 12 -8.46 -16.17 -15.91
N GLY A 13 -9.01 -15.86 -14.74
CA GLY A 13 -10.36 -15.34 -14.58
C GLY A 13 -10.54 -14.14 -15.51
N GLY A 14 -11.71 -14.09 -16.17
CA GLY A 14 -11.99 -13.22 -17.30
C GLY A 14 -11.58 -11.76 -17.11
N THR A 15 -11.34 -11.09 -18.24
CA THR A 15 -11.08 -9.65 -18.29
C THR A 15 -12.24 -8.91 -17.62
N VAL A 16 -12.08 -8.52 -16.36
CA VAL A 16 -13.05 -7.68 -15.67
C VAL A 16 -12.95 -6.31 -16.33
N SER A 17 -13.95 -5.94 -17.11
CA SER A 17 -14.03 -4.62 -17.72
C SER A 17 -14.31 -3.61 -16.61
N PHE A 18 -13.34 -2.74 -16.34
CA PHE A 18 -13.54 -1.62 -15.44
C PHE A 18 -14.33 -0.51 -16.15
N PRO A 19 -15.22 0.20 -15.44
CA PRO A 19 -15.90 1.35 -16.03
C PRO A 19 -14.86 2.38 -16.50
N PRO A 20 -15.08 3.03 -17.66
CA PRO A 20 -14.16 4.04 -18.15
C PRO A 20 -14.07 5.22 -17.18
N LEU A 21 -12.86 5.76 -17.01
CA LEU A 21 -12.67 6.98 -16.22
C LEU A 21 -13.32 8.16 -16.95
N LYS A 22 -14.26 8.83 -16.26
CA LYS A 22 -14.95 10.01 -16.82
C LYS A 22 -14.02 11.21 -17.03
N ALA A 23 -12.94 11.28 -16.25
CA ALA A 23 -11.91 12.31 -16.33
C ALA A 23 -10.60 11.78 -15.74
N ALA A 24 -9.46 12.39 -16.12
CA ALA A 24 -8.17 12.09 -15.52
C ALA A 24 -8.20 12.32 -14.00
N LYS A 25 -7.49 11.47 -13.25
CA LYS A 25 -7.40 11.55 -11.80
C LYS A 25 -5.94 11.55 -11.38
N ARG A 26 -5.63 12.35 -10.36
CA ARG A 26 -4.33 12.35 -9.70
C ARG A 26 -4.44 11.52 -8.43
N VAL A 27 -3.53 10.57 -8.26
CA VAL A 27 -3.43 9.73 -7.07
C VAL A 27 -2.08 10.03 -6.44
N VAL A 28 -2.09 10.42 -5.17
CA VAL A 28 -0.88 10.67 -4.38
C VAL A 28 -0.73 9.51 -3.40
N LEU A 29 0.41 8.81 -3.49
CA LEU A 29 0.73 7.69 -2.61
C LEU A 29 1.78 8.13 -1.60
N VAL A 30 1.45 8.02 -0.32
CA VAL A 30 2.36 8.33 0.78
C VAL A 30 2.61 7.06 1.58
N ARG A 31 3.89 6.72 1.80
CA ARG A 31 4.30 5.66 2.72
C ARG A 31 4.49 6.25 4.12
N HIS A 32 4.10 5.51 5.15
CA HIS A 32 4.39 5.90 6.54
C HIS A 32 5.89 6.08 6.78
N GLY A 33 6.24 6.89 7.79
CA GLY A 33 7.62 7.08 8.22
C GLY A 33 8.25 5.81 8.82
N GLN A 34 9.53 5.88 9.19
CA GLN A 34 10.21 4.76 9.84
C GLN A 34 9.47 4.26 11.08
N SER A 35 9.16 2.96 11.14
CA SER A 35 8.64 2.29 12.35
C SER A 35 9.75 1.76 13.26
N THR A 36 9.42 1.41 14.50
CA THR A 36 10.34 0.72 15.43
C THR A 36 10.91 -0.55 14.82
N TRP A 37 10.09 -1.36 14.13
CA TRP A 37 10.55 -2.57 13.46
C TRP A 37 11.44 -2.28 12.25
N ASN A 38 11.17 -1.21 11.49
CA ASN A 38 12.08 -0.78 10.43
C ASN A 38 13.45 -0.36 11.00
N ALA A 39 13.46 0.33 12.15
CA ALA A 39 14.69 0.71 12.82
C ALA A 39 15.48 -0.50 13.35
N GLU A 40 14.77 -1.53 13.82
CA GLU A 40 15.34 -2.80 14.30
C GLU A 40 15.70 -3.79 13.19
N GLY A 41 15.40 -3.49 11.92
CA GLY A 41 15.62 -4.40 10.79
C GLY A 41 14.71 -5.63 10.79
N ARG A 42 13.57 -5.57 11.49
CA ARG A 42 12.58 -6.66 11.57
C ARG A 42 11.65 -6.65 10.36
N ILE A 43 11.23 -7.84 9.94
CA ILE A 43 10.22 -8.02 8.89
C ILE A 43 8.86 -7.63 9.46
N GLN A 44 8.18 -6.67 8.81
CA GLN A 44 6.85 -6.20 9.21
C GLN A 44 5.79 -6.75 8.26
N GLY A 45 4.89 -7.56 8.80
CA GLY A 45 3.72 -8.11 8.09
C GLY A 45 2.46 -7.25 8.31
N SER A 46 1.30 -7.88 8.44
CA SER A 46 0.01 -7.22 8.68
C SER A 46 -0.27 -6.87 10.15
N SER A 47 0.72 -7.02 11.03
CA SER A 47 0.57 -6.72 12.45
C SER A 47 0.73 -5.23 12.75
N ASN A 48 -0.02 -4.74 13.75
CA ASN A 48 -0.01 -3.34 14.20
C ASN A 48 0.83 -3.12 15.46
N PHE A 49 1.86 -3.94 15.69
CA PHE A 49 2.68 -3.87 16.91
C PHE A 49 3.80 -2.82 16.86
N SER A 50 4.20 -2.38 15.66
CA SER A 50 5.21 -1.34 15.51
C SER A 50 4.58 0.06 15.50
N ILE A 51 5.23 1.02 16.13
CA ILE A 51 4.86 2.44 16.07
C ILE A 51 5.89 3.23 15.26
N LEU A 52 5.58 4.46 14.86
CA LEU A 52 6.59 5.36 14.28
C LEU A 52 7.66 5.69 15.31
N THR A 53 8.90 5.80 14.86
CA THR A 53 9.97 6.42 15.66
C THR A 53 9.86 7.94 15.57
N ASN A 54 10.56 8.68 16.43
CA ASN A 54 10.67 10.14 16.31
C ASN A 54 11.16 10.58 14.91
N LYS A 55 12.05 9.76 14.30
CA LYS A 55 12.48 9.97 12.90
C LYS A 55 11.33 9.75 11.92
N GLY A 56 10.52 8.70 12.13
CA GLY A 56 9.33 8.44 11.33
C GLY A 56 8.29 9.56 11.42
N GLU A 57 8.08 10.14 12.61
CA GLU A 57 7.20 11.30 12.78
C GLU A 57 7.73 12.53 12.06
N ALA A 58 9.03 12.83 12.16
CA ALA A 58 9.65 13.93 11.41
C ALA A 58 9.54 13.74 9.88
N GLN A 59 9.61 12.50 9.39
CA GLN A 59 9.38 12.18 7.98
C GLN A 59 7.93 12.41 7.56
N ALA A 60 6.96 12.08 8.43
CA ALA A 60 5.55 12.36 8.17
C ALA A 60 5.29 13.87 8.13
N GLU A 61 5.90 14.63 9.03
CA GLU A 61 5.82 16.10 9.02
C GLU A 61 6.43 16.69 7.75
N THR A 62 7.58 16.18 7.31
CA THR A 62 8.19 16.61 6.04
C THR A 62 7.24 16.35 4.85
N SER A 63 6.61 15.17 4.82
CA SER A 63 5.61 14.84 3.80
C SER A 63 4.41 15.79 3.83
N ARG A 64 3.96 16.17 5.03
CA ARG A 64 2.90 17.16 5.21
C ARG A 64 3.28 18.51 4.61
N GLN A 65 4.49 18.99 4.88
CA GLN A 65 4.97 20.26 4.32
C GLN A 65 5.04 20.24 2.80
N MET A 66 5.45 19.10 2.21
CA MET A 66 5.52 18.96 0.75
C MET A 66 4.15 18.95 0.06
N LEU A 67 3.10 18.57 0.78
CA LEU A 67 1.74 18.41 0.26
C LEU A 67 0.78 19.47 0.80
N ILE A 68 1.29 20.51 1.47
CA ILE A 68 0.44 21.46 2.20
C ILE A 68 -0.46 22.28 1.28
N ASP A 69 0.01 22.55 0.06
CA ASP A 69 -0.71 23.32 -0.97
C ASP A 69 -1.56 22.42 -1.88
N ASP A 70 -1.50 21.10 -1.70
CA ASP A 70 -2.31 20.15 -2.46
C ASP A 70 -3.72 20.02 -1.85
N SER A 71 -4.74 20.08 -2.71
CA SER A 71 -6.11 19.76 -2.32
C SER A 71 -6.42 18.28 -2.52
N PHE A 72 -6.97 17.63 -1.49
CA PHE A 72 -7.39 16.23 -1.53
C PHE A 72 -8.90 16.10 -1.34
N ASP A 73 -9.57 15.51 -2.33
CA ASP A 73 -11.02 15.24 -2.23
C ASP A 73 -11.32 14.07 -1.27
N ILE A 74 -10.43 13.06 -1.27
CA ILE A 74 -10.60 11.82 -0.49
C ILE A 74 -9.23 11.34 -0.01
N CYS A 75 -9.16 10.93 1.26
CA CYS A 75 -7.98 10.31 1.86
C CYS A 75 -8.30 8.87 2.28
N PHE A 76 -7.35 7.96 2.03
CA PHE A 76 -7.43 6.56 2.44
C PHE A 76 -6.23 6.20 3.31
N SER A 77 -6.44 5.42 4.36
CA SER A 77 -5.39 4.86 5.20
C SER A 77 -5.62 3.37 5.46
N ARG A 78 -4.58 2.69 5.91
CA ARG A 78 -4.62 1.29 6.35
C ARG A 78 -4.46 1.22 7.87
#